data_AF-A0AB38WPU9-F1
#
_entry.id   AF-A0AB38WPU9-F1
#
_cell.length_a   1.000
_cell.length_b   1.000
_cell.length_c   1.000
_cell.angle_alpha   90.00
_cell.angle_beta   90.00
_cell.angle_gamma   90.00
#
_symmetry.space_group_name_H-M   'P 1'
#
loop_
_entity.id
_entity.type
_entity.pdbx_description
1 polymer ?
#
loop_
_entity_poly.entity_id
_entity_poly.type
_entity_poly.pdbx_seq_one_letter_code
_entity_poly.pdbx_strand_id
1 'polypeptide(L)'
;MKLNLESLKEILAAVENCPSHQIDALDLKQSVLGATKDDAAYDAYVGHVRLLIRSDLLVCSHDDGFASYASGPRTPIRGATYELSMTGYQLLEGLRNQTIMGQIKTYLKGVGASGLKNAPGFVVATAIQLMLKG
;
A
#
# COMPACT_ATOMS: atom_id res chain seq x y z
N MET A 1 4.73 -9.69 7.95
CA MET A 1 3.54 -8.82 7.96
C MET A 1 2.42 -9.51 7.18
N LYS A 2 1.15 -9.42 7.64
CA LYS A 2 0.00 -9.89 6.86
C LYS A 2 -0.50 -8.75 5.95
N LEU A 3 -0.85 -9.07 4.71
CA LEU A 3 -1.47 -8.13 3.78
C LEU A 3 -2.85 -7.68 4.33
N ASN A 4 -3.13 -6.38 4.34
CA ASN A 4 -4.41 -5.82 4.73
C ASN A 4 -4.94 -4.92 3.61
N LEU A 5 -5.99 -5.38 2.91
CA LEU A 5 -6.56 -4.66 1.76
C LEU A 5 -7.22 -3.33 2.16
N GLU A 6 -7.77 -3.22 3.38
CA GLU A 6 -8.34 -1.96 3.87
C GLU A 6 -7.22 -0.94 4.10
N SER A 7 -6.10 -1.34 4.70
CA SER A 7 -4.94 -0.46 4.87
C SER A 7 -4.36 -0.01 3.53
N LEU A 8 -4.30 -0.89 2.52
CA LEU A 8 -3.88 -0.48 1.18
C LEU A 8 -4.84 0.54 0.57
N LYS A 9 -6.15 0.32 0.70
CA LYS A 9 -7.18 1.24 0.24
C LYS A 9 -7.07 2.61 0.91
N GLU A 10 -6.86 2.64 2.22
CA GLU A 10 -6.69 3.88 3.00
C GLU A 10 -5.46 4.66 2.54
N ILE A 11 -4.32 3.99 2.35
CA ILE A 11 -3.09 4.63 1.84
C ILE A 11 -3.32 5.21 0.44
N LEU A 12 -3.85 4.42 -0.49
CA LEU A 12 -4.10 4.87 -1.86
C LEU A 12 -5.12 6.02 -1.92
N ALA A 13 -6.19 5.94 -1.11
CA ALA A 13 -7.19 7.00 -1.03
C ALA A 13 -6.63 8.29 -0.42
N ALA A 14 -5.72 8.20 0.55
CA ALA A 14 -5.07 9.38 1.10
C ALA A 14 -4.20 10.11 0.06
N VAL A 15 -3.50 9.37 -0.79
CA VAL A 15 -2.71 9.94 -1.90
C VAL A 15 -3.64 10.56 -2.95
N GLU A 16 -4.72 9.87 -3.34
CA GLU A 16 -5.69 10.38 -4.34
C GLU A 16 -6.37 11.69 -3.90
N ASN A 17 -6.73 11.79 -2.63
CA ASN A 17 -7.41 12.96 -2.07
C ASN A 17 -6.46 14.15 -1.81
N CYS A 18 -5.18 14.02 -2.12
CA CYS A 18 -4.22 15.11 -1.97
C CYS A 18 -4.36 16.11 -3.13
N PRO A 19 -4.66 17.40 -2.87
CA PRO A 19 -4.91 18.38 -3.93
C PRO A 19 -3.73 18.62 -4.87
N SER A 20 -2.50 18.42 -4.40
CA SER A 20 -1.27 18.55 -5.20
C SER A 20 -0.98 17.33 -6.08
N HIS A 21 -1.83 16.30 -6.05
CA HIS A 21 -1.60 14.98 -6.67
C HIS A 21 -0.36 14.23 -6.15
N GLN A 22 0.37 14.83 -5.21
CA GLN A 22 1.53 14.30 -4.52
C GLN A 22 1.39 14.61 -3.04
N ILE A 23 1.62 13.62 -2.19
CA ILE A 23 1.55 13.75 -0.72
C ILE A 23 2.93 13.50 -0.10
N ASP A 24 3.34 14.35 0.84
CA ASP A 24 4.55 14.13 1.62
C ASP A 24 4.41 12.91 2.53
N ALA A 25 5.50 12.20 2.78
CA ALA A 25 5.48 10.97 3.57
C ALA A 25 5.02 11.16 5.01
N LEU A 26 5.27 12.33 5.61
CA LEU A 26 4.77 12.69 6.93
C LEU A 26 3.26 12.94 6.89
N ASP A 27 2.78 13.66 5.87
CA ASP A 27 1.36 13.95 5.67
C ASP A 27 0.55 12.68 5.36
N LEU A 28 1.12 11.77 4.58
CA LEU A 28 0.53 10.46 4.32
C LEU A 28 0.42 9.64 5.61
N LYS A 29 1.51 9.58 6.40
CA LYS A 29 1.49 8.91 7.70
C LYS A 29 0.42 9.54 8.60
N GLN A 30 0.32 10.86 8.63
CA GLN A 30 -0.65 11.56 9.47
C GLN A 30 -2.08 11.28 9.01
N SER A 31 -2.33 11.18 7.71
CA SER A 31 -3.64 10.89 7.13
C SER A 31 -4.12 9.47 7.40
N VAL A 32 -3.21 8.49 7.40
CA VAL A 32 -3.55 7.06 7.57
C VAL A 32 -3.50 6.63 9.04
N LEU A 33 -2.46 7.05 9.77
CA LEU A 33 -2.20 6.58 11.13
C LEU A 33 -2.49 7.62 12.23
N GLY A 34 -2.71 8.89 11.85
CA GLY A 34 -2.86 9.99 12.80
C GLY A 34 -1.69 10.08 13.80
N ALA A 35 -2.02 10.30 15.07
CA ALA A 35 -1.04 10.41 16.15
C ALA A 35 -0.66 9.06 16.79
N THR A 36 -0.88 7.92 16.12
CA THR A 36 -0.67 6.59 16.72
C THR A 36 0.74 6.42 17.31
N LYS A 37 0.78 5.83 18.51
CA LYS A 37 2.01 5.38 19.20
C LYS A 37 2.16 3.86 19.16
N ASP A 38 1.31 3.15 18.43
CA ASP A 38 1.44 1.70 18.25
C ASP A 38 2.55 1.39 17.23
N ASP A 39 3.61 0.73 17.71
CA ASP A 39 4.75 0.30 16.88
C ASP A 39 4.34 -0.74 15.84
N ALA A 40 3.43 -1.66 16.18
CA ALA A 40 3.00 -2.70 15.25
C ALA A 40 2.15 -2.11 14.11
N ALA A 41 1.30 -1.13 14.41
CA ALA A 41 0.55 -0.39 13.40
C ALA A 41 1.48 0.42 12.48
N TYR A 42 2.52 1.02 13.06
CA TYR A 42 3.54 1.76 12.29
C TYR A 42 4.33 0.83 11.36
N ASP A 43 4.81 -0.30 11.85
CA ASP A 43 5.56 -1.28 11.05
C ASP A 43 4.69 -1.87 9.93
N ALA A 44 3.39 -2.10 10.20
CA ALA A 44 2.45 -2.51 9.19
C ALA A 44 2.33 -1.46 8.08
N TYR A 45 2.08 -0.19 8.45
CA TYR A 45 2.02 0.93 7.52
C TYR A 45 3.27 1.05 6.65
N VAL A 46 4.47 1.04 7.25
CA VAL A 46 5.75 1.09 6.51
C VAL A 46 5.85 -0.07 5.52
N GLY A 47 5.48 -1.28 5.96
CA GLY A 47 5.48 -2.46 5.11
C GLY A 47 4.49 -2.34 3.94
N HIS A 48 3.30 -1.79 4.15
CA HIS A 48 2.30 -1.57 3.11
C HIS A 48 2.72 -0.48 2.11
N VAL A 49 3.27 0.65 2.57
CA VAL A 49 3.79 1.70 1.66
C VAL A 49 4.90 1.14 0.77
N ARG A 50 5.89 0.46 1.36
CA ARG A 50 6.96 -0.21 0.60
C ARG A 50 6.43 -1.24 -0.40
N LEU A 51 5.38 -1.97 -0.03
CA LEU A 51 4.73 -2.93 -0.91
C LEU A 51 4.12 -2.25 -2.13
N LEU A 52 3.41 -1.14 -1.92
CA LEU A 52 2.77 -0.37 -2.98
C LEU A 52 3.82 0.22 -3.94
N ILE A 53 4.93 0.75 -3.42
CA ILE A 53 6.04 1.26 -4.24
C ILE A 53 6.68 0.14 -5.06
N ARG A 54 7.05 -0.99 -4.42
CA ARG A 54 7.65 -2.15 -5.11
C ARG A 54 6.74 -2.81 -6.14
N SER A 55 5.43 -2.58 -6.04
CA SER A 55 4.44 -3.12 -6.97
C SER A 55 4.00 -2.10 -8.02
N ASP A 56 4.69 -0.96 -8.12
CA ASP A 56 4.39 0.11 -9.07
C ASP A 56 2.97 0.67 -8.94
N LEU A 57 2.43 0.67 -7.71
CA LEU A 57 1.11 1.25 -7.37
C LEU A 57 1.25 2.67 -6.80
N LEU A 58 2.39 2.95 -6.18
CA LEU A 58 2.82 4.30 -5.81
C LEU A 58 4.13 4.61 -6.50
N VAL A 59 4.22 5.79 -7.11
CA VAL A 59 5.49 6.37 -7.54
C VAL A 59 6.03 7.20 -6.38
N CYS A 60 7.32 7.02 -6.08
CA CYS A 60 7.98 7.71 -4.99
C CYS A 60 9.11 8.57 -5.56
N SER A 61 9.25 9.80 -5.06
CA SER A 61 10.34 10.69 -5.48
C SER A 61 11.74 10.21 -5.10
N HIS A 62 11.86 9.35 -4.09
CA HIS A 62 13.13 8.83 -3.52
C HIS A 62 13.01 7.34 -3.16
N ASP A 63 14.12 6.67 -2.82
CA ASP A 63 14.27 5.21 -2.68
C ASP A 63 13.10 4.43 -2.04
N ASP A 64 12.44 4.98 -1.02
CA ASP A 64 11.13 4.52 -0.50
C ASP A 64 10.48 5.47 0.54
N GLY A 65 11.08 6.63 0.82
CA GLY A 65 10.62 7.58 1.85
C GLY A 65 10.94 7.18 3.29
N PHE A 66 11.78 6.17 3.51
CA PHE A 66 12.16 5.68 4.83
C PHE A 66 13.67 5.52 4.98
N ALA A 67 14.22 5.82 6.16
CA ALA A 67 15.64 5.61 6.44
C ALA A 67 15.91 4.20 6.98
N SER A 68 17.04 3.60 6.62
CA SER A 68 17.50 2.35 7.22
C SER A 68 17.83 2.55 8.72
N TYR A 69 17.57 1.53 9.54
CA TYR A 69 17.83 1.58 10.98
C TYR A 69 19.32 1.82 11.26
N ALA A 70 19.64 2.93 11.93
CA ALA A 70 20.96 3.12 12.54
C ALA A 70 20.96 2.82 14.05
N SER A 71 19.87 3.12 14.79
CA SER A 71 19.86 2.92 16.26
C SER A 71 18.52 3.13 17.00
N GLY A 72 17.36 3.10 16.34
CA GLY A 72 16.05 3.41 16.96
C GLY A 72 15.00 2.30 16.83
N PRO A 73 13.87 2.36 17.57
CA PRO A 73 12.79 1.37 17.47
C PRO A 73 11.93 1.54 16.20
N ARG A 74 11.89 2.75 15.61
CA ARG A 74 11.09 3.04 14.41
C ARG A 74 11.95 3.43 13.21
N THR A 75 11.55 2.93 12.04
CA THR A 75 12.07 3.37 10.75
C THR A 75 11.73 4.85 10.57
N PRO A 76 12.71 5.79 10.51
CA PRO A 76 12.42 7.21 10.35
C PRO A 76 11.81 7.49 8.96
N ILE A 77 10.86 8.41 8.90
CA ILE A 77 10.36 8.98 7.64
C ILE A 77 11.42 9.95 7.10
N ARG A 78 11.70 9.89 5.79
CA ARG A 78 12.51 10.89 5.07
C ARG A 78 11.59 11.74 4.20
N GLY A 79 12.06 12.93 3.83
CA GLY A 79 11.34 13.82 2.90
C GLY A 79 11.22 13.17 1.53
N ALA A 80 10.10 12.50 1.30
CA ALA A 80 9.73 11.90 0.04
C ALA A 80 8.25 12.18 -0.19
N THR A 81 7.92 12.48 -1.44
CA THR A 81 6.54 12.55 -1.90
C THR A 81 6.13 11.26 -2.61
N TYR A 82 4.85 10.93 -2.49
CA TYR A 82 4.19 9.81 -3.15
C TYR A 82 3.08 10.28 -4.07
N GLU A 83 2.96 9.65 -5.22
CA GLU A 83 1.85 9.84 -6.16
C GLU A 83 1.30 8.48 -6.62
N LEU A 84 0.04 8.47 -7.06
CA LEU A 84 -0.56 7.26 -7.62
C LEU A 84 -0.07 7.05 -9.05
N SER A 85 0.40 5.83 -9.33
CA SER A 85 0.55 5.38 -10.71
C SER A 85 -0.82 5.11 -11.33
N MET A 86 -0.87 4.98 -12.66
CA MET A 86 -2.10 4.54 -13.36
C MET A 86 -2.63 3.21 -12.80
N THR A 87 -1.74 2.27 -12.51
CA THR A 87 -2.09 0.97 -11.90
C THR A 87 -2.62 1.15 -10.47
N GLY A 88 -2.08 2.13 -9.73
CA GLY A 88 -2.56 2.53 -8.40
C GLY A 88 -4.00 3.02 -8.43
N TYR A 89 -4.36 3.87 -9.40
CA TYR A 89 -5.73 4.33 -9.61
C TYR A 89 -6.70 3.18 -9.91
N GLN A 90 -6.33 2.30 -10.85
CA GLN A 90 -7.16 1.14 -11.22
C GLN A 90 -7.40 0.19 -10.04
N LEU A 91 -6.36 -0.04 -9.22
CA LEU A 91 -6.50 -0.82 -8.00
C LEU A 91 -7.44 -0.13 -7.01
N LEU A 92 -7.28 1.17 -6.76
CA LEU A 92 -8.11 1.91 -5.82
C LEU A 92 -9.60 1.87 -6.24
N GLU A 93 -9.88 2.01 -7.53
CA GLU A 93 -11.22 1.85 -8.09
C GLU A 93 -11.77 0.43 -7.84
N GLY A 94 -10.95 -0.60 -8.08
CA GLY A 94 -11.30 -1.99 -7.77
C GLY A 94 -11.56 -2.23 -6.27
N LEU A 95 -10.80 -1.61 -5.37
CA LEU A 95 -10.97 -1.72 -3.92
C LEU A 95 -12.18 -0.94 -3.40
N ARG A 96 -12.64 0.08 -4.13
CA ARG A 96 -13.91 0.77 -3.85
C ARG A 96 -15.12 -0.06 -4.25
N ASN A 97 -14.99 -0.86 -5.30
CA ASN A 97 -16.04 -1.74 -5.76
C ASN A 97 -16.11 -3.03 -4.90
N GLN A 98 -17.17 -3.15 -4.08
CA GLN A 98 -17.34 -4.28 -3.16
C GLN A 98 -17.39 -5.64 -3.85
N THR A 99 -17.90 -5.70 -5.10
CA THR A 99 -17.97 -6.93 -5.89
C THR A 99 -16.57 -7.40 -6.32
N ILE A 100 -15.74 -6.47 -6.80
CA ILE A 100 -14.35 -6.74 -7.19
C ILE A 100 -13.53 -7.11 -5.95
N MET A 101 -13.74 -6.44 -4.82
CA MET A 101 -13.10 -6.81 -3.56
C MET A 101 -13.49 -8.24 -3.11
N GLY A 102 -14.75 -8.64 -3.31
CA GLY A 102 -15.22 -10.00 -3.07
C GLY A 102 -14.51 -11.03 -3.97
N GLN A 103 -14.34 -10.71 -5.25
CA GLN A 103 -13.63 -11.53 -6.23
C GLN A 103 -12.14 -11.65 -5.89
N ILE A 104 -11.47 -10.55 -5.52
CA ILE A 104 -10.08 -10.54 -5.05
C ILE A 104 -9.93 -11.40 -3.80
N LYS A 105 -10.79 -11.21 -2.78
CA LYS A 105 -10.77 -12.03 -1.56
C LYS A 105 -10.99 -13.51 -1.87
N THR A 106 -11.85 -13.83 -2.83
CA THR A 106 -12.16 -15.21 -3.23
C THR A 106 -11.00 -15.84 -4.00
N TYR A 107 -10.40 -15.12 -4.94
CA TYR A 107 -9.21 -15.54 -5.67
C TYR A 107 -8.04 -15.79 -4.70
N LEU A 108 -7.79 -14.86 -3.78
CA LEU A 108 -6.75 -15.01 -2.75
C LEU A 108 -6.99 -16.19 -1.81
N LYS A 109 -8.25 -16.56 -1.54
CA LYS A 109 -8.60 -17.77 -0.78
C LYS A 109 -8.35 -19.04 -1.61
N GLY A 110 -8.64 -19.02 -2.91
CA GLY A 110 -8.46 -20.15 -3.83
C GLY A 110 -6.99 -20.51 -4.09
N VAL A 111 -6.09 -19.53 -4.06
CA VAL A 111 -4.63 -19.74 -4.22
C VAL A 111 -3.99 -20.38 -2.96
N GLY A 112 -4.73 -20.51 -1.86
CA GLY A 112 -4.30 -21.18 -0.63
C GLY A 112 -3.40 -20.31 0.25
N ALA A 113 -3.66 -20.32 1.56
CA ALA A 113 -2.96 -19.50 2.57
C ALA A 113 -1.44 -19.72 2.63
N SER A 114 -0.94 -20.82 2.07
CA SER A 114 0.48 -21.16 1.98
C SER A 114 1.22 -20.40 0.87
N GLY A 115 0.54 -20.02 -0.21
CA GLY A 115 1.11 -19.14 -1.25
C GLY A 115 1.25 -17.70 -0.77
N LEU A 116 0.35 -17.26 0.13
CA LEU A 116 0.27 -15.88 0.59
C LEU A 116 1.35 -15.45 1.59
N LYS A 117 1.87 -16.37 2.40
CA LYS A 117 2.96 -16.05 3.36
C LYS A 117 4.26 -15.65 2.66
N ASN A 118 4.41 -16.04 1.40
CA ASN A 118 5.57 -15.78 0.56
C ASN A 118 5.22 -15.01 -0.73
N ALA A 119 3.97 -14.57 -0.91
CA ALA A 119 3.55 -13.85 -2.11
C ALA A 119 4.03 -12.39 -2.03
N PRO A 120 4.92 -11.94 -2.93
CA PRO A 120 5.27 -10.53 -3.04
C PRO A 120 4.02 -9.73 -3.40
N GLY A 121 3.98 -8.43 -3.06
CA GLY A 121 2.88 -7.51 -3.43
C GLY A 121 2.56 -7.52 -4.92
N PHE A 122 3.54 -7.88 -5.74
CA PHE A 122 3.38 -8.14 -7.16
C PHE A 122 2.31 -9.19 -7.48
N VAL A 123 2.11 -10.24 -6.67
CA VAL A 123 1.06 -11.26 -6.92
C VAL A 123 -0.34 -10.68 -6.72
N VAL A 124 -0.49 -9.75 -5.78
CA VAL A 124 -1.74 -9.02 -5.55
C VAL A 124 -1.99 -8.06 -6.73
N ALA A 125 -0.97 -7.30 -7.13
CA ALA A 125 -1.03 -6.43 -8.31
C ALA A 125 -1.29 -7.23 -9.60
N THR A 126 -0.69 -8.41 -9.76
CA THR A 126 -0.86 -9.32 -10.91
C THR A 126 -2.24 -9.95 -10.91
N ALA A 127 -2.76 -10.39 -9.75
CA ALA A 127 -4.12 -10.91 -9.62
C ALA A 127 -5.16 -9.83 -9.98
N ILE A 128 -4.91 -8.58 -9.57
CA ILE A 128 -5.75 -7.44 -9.92
C ILE A 128 -5.64 -7.08 -11.41
N GLN A 129 -4.43 -7.09 -11.99
CA GLN A 129 -4.24 -6.89 -13.43
C GLN A 129 -4.88 -8.01 -14.28
N LEU A 130 -4.85 -9.26 -13.83
CA LEU A 130 -5.52 -10.39 -14.48
C LEU A 130 -7.05 -10.28 -14.42
N MET A 131 -7.59 -9.75 -13.32
CA MET A 131 -9.04 -9.51 -13.17
C MET A 131 -9.53 -8.29 -13.95
N LEU A 132 -8.68 -7.29 -14.22
CA LEU A 132 -9.03 -6.09 -15.00
C LEU A 132 -8.87 -6.28 -16.52
N LYS A 133 -8.19 -7.34 -16.97
CA LYS A 133 -7.97 -7.66 -18.40
C LYS A 133 -8.90 -8.76 -18.96
N GLY A 134 -9.81 -9.29 -18.16
CA GLY A 134 -10.86 -10.23 -18.58
C GLY A 134 -12.21 -9.54 -18.65
#